data_AF-A0A1H2M4V5-F1
#
_entry.id   AF-A0A1H2M4V5-F1
#
_cell.length_a   1.000
_cell.length_b   1.000
_cell.length_c   1.000
_cell.angle_alpha   90.00
_cell.angle_beta   90.00
_cell.angle_gamma   90.00
#
_symmetry.space_group_name_H-M   'P 1'
#
loop_
_entity.id
_entity.type
_entity.pdbx_description
1 polymer ?
#
loop_
_entity_poly.entity_id
_entity_poly.type
_entity_poly.pdbx_seq_one_letter_code
_entity_poly.pdbx_strand_id
1 'polypeptide(L)'
;MVVREETDADRVRYGVDGATIDILALGRAVTGPKRDRMISSLKAQNPTLRVVDGLAPIPSIIVAQIREVVTAPNRDTRIVGAAAYESGDNSIVLLLRRPAHIDVTLHRLDPLYRVHETDVYTGPLDRGRQRLPLGRRVGRGERFLVVEADHETTVHPLG
;
A
#
# COMPACT_ATOMS: atom_id res chain seq x y z
N MET A 1 -1.69 -5.31 18.43
CA MET A 1 -1.46 -6.07 17.18
C MET A 1 -0.26 -6.99 17.43
N VAL A 2 -0.43 -8.30 17.25
CA VAL A 2 0.68 -9.27 17.35
C VAL A 2 1.10 -9.61 15.93
N VAL A 3 2.40 -9.47 15.63
CA VAL A 3 2.95 -9.77 14.31
C VAL A 3 3.71 -11.09 14.41
N ARG A 4 3.44 -12.01 13.49
CA ARG A 4 4.19 -13.25 13.33
C ARG A 4 4.79 -13.26 11.93
N GLU A 5 6.11 -13.33 11.86
CA GLU A 5 6.85 -13.48 10.60
C GLU A 5 7.14 -14.96 10.37
N GLU A 6 6.89 -15.45 9.16
CA GLU A 6 7.22 -16.82 8.77
C GLU A 6 7.71 -16.80 7.32
N THR A 7 8.93 -17.31 7.11
CA THR A 7 9.57 -17.37 5.79
C THR A 7 9.37 -18.72 5.10
N ASP A 8 9.01 -19.76 5.87
CA ASP A 8 8.71 -21.11 5.34
C ASP A 8 7.22 -21.28 5.07
N ALA A 9 6.87 -21.27 3.79
CA ALA A 9 5.49 -21.41 3.34
C ALA A 9 4.84 -22.76 3.67
N ASP A 10 5.60 -23.85 3.86
CA ASP A 10 5.03 -25.13 4.27
C ASP A 10 4.70 -25.11 5.77
N ARG A 11 5.49 -24.41 6.59
CA ARG A 11 5.17 -24.16 7.99
C ARG A 11 3.97 -23.24 8.16
N VAL A 12 3.76 -22.26 7.27
CA VAL A 12 2.52 -21.46 7.26
C VAL A 12 1.27 -22.33 7.07
N ARG A 13 1.35 -23.40 6.27
CA ARG A 13 0.19 -24.25 5.98
C ARG A 13 -0.19 -25.19 7.12
N TYR A 14 0.80 -25.73 7.84
CA TYR A 14 0.56 -26.80 8.82
C TYR A 14 0.85 -26.39 10.26
N GLY A 15 1.58 -25.29 10.48
CA GLY A 15 2.03 -24.82 11.79
C GLY A 15 1.42 -23.49 12.25
N VAL A 16 0.47 -22.95 11.48
CA VAL A 16 -0.23 -21.71 11.82
C VAL A 16 -1.73 -21.96 11.78
N ASP A 17 -2.39 -21.69 12.91
CA ASP A 17 -3.85 -21.69 13.01
C ASP A 17 -4.41 -20.45 12.30
N GLY A 18 -5.05 -20.66 11.16
CA GLY A 18 -5.61 -19.59 10.34
C GLY A 18 -6.74 -18.83 11.01
N ALA A 19 -7.41 -19.41 12.01
CA ALA A 19 -8.44 -18.73 12.79
C ALA A 19 -7.88 -17.58 13.64
N THR A 20 -6.56 -17.57 13.88
CA THR A 20 -5.87 -16.53 14.68
C THR A 20 -5.31 -15.38 13.82
N ILE A 21 -5.45 -15.45 12.50
CA ILE A 21 -4.90 -14.46 11.57
C ILE A 21 -6.02 -13.63 10.94
N ASP A 22 -6.01 -12.32 11.18
CA ASP A 22 -6.93 -11.39 10.53
C ASP A 22 -6.40 -10.86 9.19
N ILE A 23 -5.07 -10.72 9.09
CA ILE A 23 -4.39 -10.12 7.94
C ILE A 23 -3.19 -10.98 7.55
N LEU A 24 -3.13 -11.37 6.28
CA LEU A 24 -1.99 -12.06 5.68
C LEU A 24 -1.29 -11.13 4.69
N ALA A 25 -0.05 -10.73 4.99
CA ALA A 25 0.79 -9.98 4.06
C ALA A 25 1.77 -10.91 3.34
N LEU A 26 1.80 -10.84 2.01
CA LEU A 26 2.63 -11.70 1.16
C LEU A 26 3.64 -10.85 0.40
N GLY A 27 4.93 -11.18 0.51
CA GLY A 27 5.94 -10.49 -0.29
C GLY A 27 5.79 -10.77 -1.79
N ARG A 28 6.25 -9.83 -2.64
CA ARG A 28 6.16 -9.90 -4.12
C ARG A 28 6.70 -11.18 -4.77
N ALA A 29 7.56 -11.93 -4.09
CA ALA A 29 8.12 -13.18 -4.58
C ALA A 29 7.18 -14.39 -4.41
N VAL A 30 6.14 -14.27 -3.57
CA VAL A 30 5.18 -15.34 -3.31
C VAL A 30 4.06 -15.26 -4.35
N THR A 31 4.17 -16.04 -5.43
CA THR A 31 3.25 -16.00 -6.57
C THR A 31 2.72 -17.39 -6.96
N GLY A 32 1.76 -17.40 -7.88
CA GLY A 32 1.28 -18.60 -8.56
C GLY A 32 0.57 -19.62 -7.64
N PRO A 33 0.55 -20.92 -8.03
CA PRO A 33 -0.23 -21.94 -7.34
C PRO A 33 0.11 -22.11 -5.86
N LYS A 34 1.34 -21.79 -5.46
CA LYS A 34 1.77 -21.86 -4.06
C LYS A 34 1.06 -20.82 -3.20
N ARG A 35 0.94 -19.59 -3.72
CA ARG A 35 0.20 -18.48 -3.11
C ARG A 35 -1.27 -18.83 -2.97
N ASP A 36 -1.91 -19.26 -4.04
CA ASP A 36 -3.36 -19.48 -4.06
C ASP A 36 -3.78 -20.58 -3.09
N ARG A 37 -2.99 -21.66 -3.01
CA ARG A 37 -3.20 -22.75 -2.04
C ARG A 37 -3.06 -22.28 -0.58
N MET A 38 -2.13 -21.36 -0.31
CA MET A 38 -1.95 -20.83 1.04
C MET A 38 -3.12 -19.93 1.44
N ILE A 39 -3.55 -19.04 0.54
CA ILE A 39 -4.72 -18.18 0.76
C ILE A 39 -5.97 -19.02 0.95
N SER A 40 -6.22 -20.03 0.10
CA SER A 40 -7.41 -20.86 0.22
C SER A 40 -7.45 -21.68 1.52
N SER A 41 -6.30 -22.23 1.94
CA SER A 41 -6.19 -22.99 3.19
C SER A 41 -6.46 -22.14 4.44
N LEU A 42 -5.96 -20.90 4.47
CA LEU A 42 -6.19 -19.98 5.60
C LEU A 42 -7.61 -19.40 5.56
N LYS A 43 -8.15 -19.06 4.38
CA LYS A 43 -9.54 -18.59 4.25
C LYS A 43 -10.58 -19.64 4.62
N ALA A 44 -10.26 -20.93 4.45
CA ALA A 44 -11.14 -22.00 4.91
C ALA A 44 -11.30 -22.01 6.45
N GLN A 45 -10.31 -21.50 7.18
CA GLN A 45 -10.33 -21.39 8.65
C GLN A 45 -10.84 -20.01 9.11
N ASN A 46 -10.52 -18.93 8.36
CA ASN A 46 -11.03 -17.58 8.59
C ASN A 46 -11.57 -16.96 7.29
N PRO A 47 -12.90 -17.00 7.04
CA PRO A 47 -13.51 -16.41 5.85
C PRO A 47 -13.34 -14.88 5.73
N THR A 48 -13.06 -14.20 6.85
CA THR A 48 -12.88 -12.74 6.90
C THR A 48 -11.42 -12.31 6.71
N LEU A 49 -10.49 -13.26 6.52
CA LEU A 49 -9.07 -13.01 6.31
C LEU A 49 -8.84 -12.03 5.17
N ARG A 50 -8.18 -10.92 5.49
CA ARG A 50 -7.77 -9.92 4.50
C ARG A 50 -6.37 -10.27 4.00
N VAL A 51 -6.18 -10.24 2.69
CA VAL A 51 -4.89 -10.56 2.05
C VAL A 51 -4.29 -9.27 1.50
N VAL A 52 -3.04 -9.01 1.84
CA VAL A 52 -2.23 -7.91 1.34
C VAL A 52 -1.14 -8.49 0.44
N ASP A 53 -1.18 -8.19 -0.84
CA ASP A 53 -0.07 -8.46 -1.75
C ASP A 53 0.93 -7.31 -1.64
N GLY A 54 2.10 -7.59 -1.10
CA GLY A 54 3.18 -6.63 -0.90
C GLY A 54 3.65 -6.06 -2.24
N LEU A 55 3.44 -4.76 -2.43
CA LEU A 55 3.76 -4.07 -3.69
C LEU A 55 5.26 -3.94 -3.91
N ALA A 56 6.00 -3.68 -2.83
CA ALA A 56 7.43 -3.40 -2.89
C ALA A 56 8.13 -4.08 -1.71
N PRO A 57 9.41 -4.45 -1.85
CA PRO A 57 10.23 -4.90 -0.72
C PRO A 57 10.69 -3.69 0.14
N ILE A 58 9.76 -2.77 0.43
CA ILE A 58 9.98 -1.57 1.23
C ILE A 58 9.14 -1.71 2.50
N PRO A 59 9.73 -1.85 3.70
CA PRO A 59 8.99 -2.09 4.93
C PRO A 59 7.89 -1.05 5.21
N SER A 60 8.16 0.24 4.98
CA SER A 60 7.17 1.31 5.19
C SER A 60 5.95 1.16 4.27
N ILE A 61 6.15 0.73 3.02
CA ILE A 61 5.04 0.43 2.09
C ILE A 61 4.20 -0.75 2.59
N ILE A 62 4.82 -1.81 3.08
CA ILE A 62 4.07 -2.97 3.61
C ILE A 62 3.20 -2.55 4.79
N VAL A 63 3.76 -1.76 5.72
CA VAL A 63 3.00 -1.21 6.84
C VAL A 63 1.85 -0.33 6.35
N ALA A 64 2.08 0.54 5.36
CA ALA A 64 1.04 1.39 4.79
C ALA A 64 -0.06 0.58 4.09
N GLN A 65 0.27 -0.52 3.40
CA GLN A 65 -0.72 -1.40 2.79
C GLN A 65 -1.57 -2.16 3.82
N ILE A 66 -0.95 -2.58 4.94
CA ILE A 66 -1.69 -3.16 6.06
C ILE A 66 -2.63 -2.10 6.66
N ARG A 67 -2.14 -0.86 6.86
CA ARG A 67 -2.99 0.27 7.31
C ARG A 67 -4.13 0.54 6.35
N GLU A 68 -3.90 0.53 5.04
CA GLU A 68 -4.96 0.70 4.04
C GLU A 68 -6.05 -0.37 4.21
N VAL A 69 -5.65 -1.64 4.34
CA VAL A 69 -6.60 -2.72 4.54
C VAL A 69 -7.37 -2.61 5.86
N VAL A 70 -6.81 -1.98 6.90
CA VAL A 70 -7.48 -1.78 8.20
C VAL A 70 -8.35 -0.53 8.23
N THR A 71 -7.89 0.57 7.64
CA THR A 71 -8.43 1.92 7.84
C THR A 71 -9.25 2.42 6.66
N ALA A 72 -8.89 2.05 5.43
CA ALA A 72 -9.56 2.56 4.26
C ALA A 72 -10.93 1.87 4.12
N PRO A 73 -12.01 2.65 3.98
CA PRO A 73 -13.29 2.06 3.62
C PRO A 73 -13.23 1.58 2.16
N ASN A 74 -14.33 1.02 1.66
CA ASN A 74 -14.34 0.52 0.29
C ASN A 74 -13.94 1.60 -0.73
N ARG A 75 -13.48 1.17 -1.92
CA ARG A 75 -12.91 2.06 -2.95
C ARG A 75 -13.84 3.21 -3.37
N ASP A 76 -15.14 3.04 -3.21
CA ASP A 76 -16.16 4.02 -3.59
C ASP A 76 -16.37 5.11 -2.54
N THR A 77 -16.01 4.85 -1.29
CA THR A 77 -16.24 5.78 -0.15
C THR A 77 -14.96 6.41 0.38
N ARG A 78 -13.79 5.81 0.13
CA ARG A 78 -12.49 6.32 0.60
C ARG A 78 -12.22 7.75 0.10
N ILE A 79 -11.60 8.57 0.95
CA ILE A 79 -11.30 9.99 0.68
C ILE A 79 -10.45 10.12 -0.58
N VAL A 80 -9.37 9.33 -0.69
CA VAL A 80 -8.48 9.32 -1.85
C VAL A 80 -8.98 8.30 -2.87
N GLY A 81 -9.71 8.76 -3.88
CA GLY A 81 -10.25 7.89 -4.94
C GLY A 81 -9.17 7.28 -5.82
N ALA A 82 -8.19 8.09 -6.23
CA ALA A 82 -7.08 7.69 -7.08
C ALA A 82 -5.87 8.60 -6.89
N ALA A 83 -4.68 8.10 -7.23
CA ALA A 83 -3.47 8.88 -7.36
C ALA A 83 -2.74 8.50 -8.66
N ALA A 84 -2.05 9.45 -9.26
CA ALA A 84 -1.24 9.25 -10.45
C ALA A 84 -0.01 10.16 -10.43
N TYR A 85 1.03 9.76 -11.16
CA TYR A 85 2.19 10.60 -11.44
C TYR A 85 2.11 11.09 -12.88
N GLU A 86 2.22 12.42 -13.05
CA GLU A 86 2.24 13.05 -14.38
C GLU A 86 3.66 13.48 -14.71
N SER A 87 4.29 12.75 -15.65
CA SER A 87 5.71 12.92 -15.97
C SER A 87 6.05 14.20 -16.72
N GLY A 88 5.07 14.77 -17.46
CA GLY A 88 5.24 15.99 -18.25
C GLY A 88 5.45 17.24 -17.39
N ASP A 89 4.73 17.30 -16.27
CA ASP A 89 4.77 18.41 -15.31
C ASP A 89 5.46 18.06 -13.99
N ASN A 90 5.87 16.80 -13.83
CA ASN A 90 6.51 16.28 -12.63
C ASN A 90 5.68 16.57 -11.37
N SER A 91 4.40 16.17 -11.42
CA SER A 91 3.47 16.32 -10.31
C SER A 91 2.80 15.00 -9.93
N ILE A 92 2.40 14.91 -8.67
CA ILE A 92 1.42 13.94 -8.22
C ILE A 92 0.04 14.54 -8.39
N VAL A 93 -0.86 13.78 -8.99
CA VAL A 93 -2.28 14.12 -9.09
C VAL A 93 -3.06 13.21 -8.17
N LEU A 94 -3.79 13.81 -7.23
CA LEU A 94 -4.72 13.12 -6.34
C LEU A 94 -6.15 13.43 -6.74
N LEU A 95 -7.03 12.43 -6.68
CA LEU A 95 -8.47 12.63 -6.81
C LEU A 95 -9.13 12.43 -5.45
N LEU A 96 -9.49 13.54 -4.79
CA LEU A 96 -10.16 13.54 -3.49
C LEU A 96 -11.68 13.54 -3.67
N ARG A 97 -12.38 12.68 -2.93
CA ARG A 97 -13.86 12.63 -2.91
C ARG A 97 -14.45 13.66 -1.94
N ARG A 98 -13.70 14.04 -0.91
CA ARG A 98 -14.08 14.99 0.15
C ARG A 98 -12.84 15.80 0.55
N PRO A 99 -13.00 17.03 1.08
CA PRO A 99 -11.90 17.77 1.68
C PRO A 99 -11.34 17.02 2.90
N ALA A 100 -10.03 17.07 3.10
CA ALA A 100 -9.35 16.42 4.23
C ALA A 100 -7.96 17.03 4.47
N HIS A 101 -7.40 16.82 5.65
CA HIS A 101 -5.96 16.98 5.87
C HIS A 101 -5.23 15.76 5.31
N ILE A 102 -4.21 16.02 4.50
CA ILE A 102 -3.48 15.00 3.76
C ILE A 102 -1.99 15.10 4.08
N ASP A 103 -1.39 13.95 4.38
CA ASP A 103 0.05 13.72 4.33
C ASP A 103 0.37 12.83 3.13
N VAL A 104 1.26 13.30 2.26
CA VAL A 104 1.63 12.62 1.01
C VAL A 104 3.12 12.31 1.04
N THR A 105 3.45 11.03 1.05
CA THR A 105 4.83 10.55 1.03
C THR A 105 5.07 9.74 -0.24
N LEU A 106 6.11 10.10 -1.00
CA LEU A 106 6.55 9.36 -2.18
C LEU A 106 7.75 8.47 -1.81
N HIS A 107 7.57 7.16 -1.97
CA HIS A 107 8.67 6.21 -1.91
C HIS A 107 9.12 5.83 -3.30
N ARG A 108 10.44 5.68 -3.47
CA ARG A 108 11.06 5.20 -4.71
C ARG A 108 12.06 4.11 -4.39
N LEU A 109 11.96 3.01 -5.13
CA LEU A 109 13.00 1.99 -5.20
C LEU A 109 13.81 2.24 -6.48
N ASP A 110 15.05 2.68 -6.33
CA ASP A 110 15.91 2.93 -7.48
C ASP A 110 16.42 1.60 -8.11
N PRO A 111 17.05 1.63 -9.30
CA PRO A 111 17.57 0.42 -9.94
C PRO A 111 18.65 -0.34 -9.15
N LEU A 112 19.23 0.26 -8.11
CA LEU A 112 20.17 -0.37 -7.19
C LEU A 112 19.49 -0.87 -5.91
N TYR A 113 18.16 -0.95 -5.91
CA TYR A 113 17.33 -1.34 -4.77
C TYR A 113 17.48 -0.45 -3.54
N ARG A 114 17.90 0.81 -3.72
CA ARG A 114 17.94 1.77 -2.62
C ARG A 114 16.58 2.44 -2.49
N VAL A 115 16.11 2.53 -1.25
CA VAL A 115 14.87 3.21 -0.90
C VAL A 115 15.15 4.70 -0.77
N HIS A 116 14.32 5.51 -1.42
CA HIS A 116 14.29 6.96 -1.27
C HIS A 116 12.89 7.37 -0.84
N GLU A 117 12.81 8.33 0.06
CA GLU A 117 11.57 8.86 0.60
C GLU A 117 11.55 10.37 0.39
N THR A 118 10.40 10.89 -0.02
CA THR A 118 10.19 12.32 -0.23
C THR A 118 8.83 12.71 0.33
N ASP A 119 8.84 13.62 1.30
CA ASP A 119 7.63 14.31 1.74
C ASP A 119 7.16 15.24 0.62
N VAL A 120 6.00 14.94 0.04
CA VAL A 120 5.45 15.68 -1.10
C VAL A 120 4.61 16.85 -0.62
N TYR A 121 3.77 16.61 0.38
CA TYR A 121 2.80 17.58 0.85
C TYR A 121 2.24 17.19 2.22
N THR A 122 2.01 18.20 3.07
CA THR A 122 1.26 18.09 4.32
C THR A 122 0.34 19.30 4.42
N GLY A 123 -0.96 19.07 4.63
CA GLY A 123 -1.92 20.14 4.85
C GLY A 123 -3.33 19.84 4.33
N PRO A 124 -4.23 20.84 4.34
CA PRO A 124 -5.60 20.67 3.86
C PRO A 124 -5.65 20.69 2.33
N LEU A 125 -6.39 19.74 1.76
CA LEU A 125 -6.74 19.74 0.33
C LEU A 125 -8.26 19.67 0.15
N ASP A 126 -8.74 20.37 -0.88
CA ASP A 126 -10.15 20.37 -1.25
C ASP A 126 -10.56 19.09 -2.01
N ARG A 127 -11.87 18.87 -2.09
CA ARG A 127 -12.45 17.86 -2.97
C ARG A 127 -12.02 18.11 -4.43
N GLY A 128 -11.83 17.02 -5.18
CA GLY A 128 -11.60 17.05 -6.61
C GLY A 128 -10.17 16.69 -6.99
N ARG A 129 -9.76 17.14 -8.17
CA ARG A 129 -8.43 16.85 -8.71
C ARG A 129 -7.42 17.85 -8.13
N GLN A 130 -6.54 17.36 -7.26
CA GLN A 130 -5.49 18.11 -6.61
C GLN A 130 -4.15 17.79 -7.26
N ARG A 131 -3.32 18.81 -7.45
CA ARG A 131 -2.03 18.68 -8.14
C ARG A 131 -0.92 19.17 -7.24
N LEU A 132 0.05 18.29 -7.00
CA LEU A 132 1.15 18.50 -6.07
C LEU A 132 2.48 18.47 -6.84
N PRO A 133 3.09 19.64 -7.12
CA PRO A 133 4.35 19.70 -7.86
C PRO A 133 5.50 19.16 -7.02
N LEU A 134 6.36 18.32 -7.60
CA LEU A 134 7.47 17.69 -6.89
C LEU A 134 8.77 18.52 -6.90
N GLY A 135 8.78 19.65 -7.60
CA GLY A 135 9.90 20.59 -7.72
C GLY A 135 11.10 20.06 -8.52
N ARG A 136 11.67 18.92 -8.12
CA ARG A 136 12.74 18.21 -8.83
C ARG A 136 12.20 16.96 -9.49
N ARG A 137 12.75 16.63 -10.66
CA ARG A 137 12.33 15.45 -11.41
C ARG A 137 12.53 14.18 -10.58
N VAL A 138 11.50 13.36 -10.46
CA VAL A 138 11.64 12.06 -9.79
C VAL A 138 12.57 11.19 -10.62
N GLY A 139 13.62 10.67 -9.98
CA GLY A 139 14.56 9.74 -10.62
C GLY A 139 13.89 8.45 -11.11
N ARG A 140 14.66 7.65 -11.84
CA ARG A 140 14.23 6.32 -12.31
C ARG A 140 14.02 5.36 -11.15
N GLY A 141 13.16 4.37 -11.35
CA GLY A 141 12.84 3.34 -10.35
C GLY A 141 11.35 3.08 -10.25
N GLU A 142 11.00 2.06 -9.46
CA GLU A 142 9.61 1.81 -9.05
C GLU A 142 9.20 2.89 -8.04
N ARG A 143 7.97 3.38 -8.13
CA ARG A 143 7.46 4.49 -7.29
C ARG A 143 6.15 4.10 -6.64
N PHE A 144 5.99 4.50 -5.40
CA PHE A 144 4.82 4.19 -4.59
C PHE A 144 4.45 5.43 -3.79
N LEU A 145 3.17 5.78 -3.81
CA LEU A 145 2.64 6.88 -3.04
C LEU A 145 1.91 6.33 -1.83
N VAL A 146 2.23 6.85 -0.66
CA VAL A 146 1.43 6.69 0.56
C VAL A 146 0.70 8.00 0.79
N VAL A 147 -0.61 7.91 0.97
CA VAL A 147 -1.45 9.06 1.29
C VAL A 147 -2.21 8.74 2.57
N GLU A 148 -1.98 9.53 3.62
CA GLU A 148 -2.76 9.51 4.85
C GLU A 148 -3.73 10.69 4.82
N ALA A 149 -5.03 10.42 4.93
CA ALA A 149 -6.10 11.41 4.76
C ALA A 149 -7.08 11.35 5.93
N ASP A 150 -7.03 12.35 6.83
CA ASP A 150 -7.69 12.43 8.14
C ASP A 150 -7.44 11.24 9.07
N HIS A 151 -7.73 10.00 8.67
CA HIS A 151 -7.32 8.73 9.31
C HIS A 151 -7.30 7.53 8.32
N GLU A 152 -7.52 7.77 7.02
CA GLU A 152 -7.53 6.75 5.98
C GLU A 152 -6.15 6.68 5.31
N THR A 153 -5.48 5.53 5.34
CA THR A 153 -4.25 5.32 4.57
C THR A 153 -4.61 4.70 3.22
N THR A 154 -4.01 5.19 2.13
CA THR A 154 -4.09 4.54 0.81
C THR A 154 -2.71 4.43 0.18
N VAL A 155 -2.43 3.33 -0.51
CA VAL A 155 -1.16 3.10 -1.21
C VAL A 155 -1.40 2.97 -2.70
N HIS A 156 -0.61 3.68 -3.50
CA HIS A 156 -0.77 3.71 -4.96
C HIS A 156 0.58 3.46 -5.64
N PRO A 157 0.74 2.39 -6.46
CA PRO A 157 1.88 2.29 -7.34
C PRO A 157 1.79 3.37 -8.43
N LEU A 158 2.91 4.03 -8.73
CA LEU A 158 2.99 5.10 -9.71
C LEU A 158 3.90 4.65 -10.86
N GLY A 159 3.35 4.59 -12.07
CA GLY A 159 4.06 4.21 -13.31
C GLY A 159 5.15 5.20 -13.73
#